data_AF-A0A1F8QDU6-F1
#
_entry.id   AF-A0A1F8QDU6-F1
#
_cell.length_a   1.000
_cell.length_b   1.000
_cell.length_c   1.000
_cell.angle_alpha   90.00
_cell.angle_beta   90.00
_cell.angle_gamma   90.00
#
_symmetry.space_group_name_H-M   'P 1'
#
loop_
_entity.id
_entity.type
_entity.pdbx_description
1 polymer ?
#
loop_
_entity_poly.entity_id
_entity_poly.type
_entity_poly.pdbx_seq_one_letter_code
_entity_poly.pdbx_strand_id
1 'polypeptide(L)'
;METTLRPSKSIPFNRWGGAAFMIGNLLFLVNKLDEMSRLFLSRPMADVISGQDLLLILAGQAALIIGYLAYFRLYARRVGWMGRIALRLLCGGGILLAIGHVTFLSGLAEYVPAAILPYAEYLFILVLLGLLLLISGLIWFGILNLRQQVLSHWRWLPLATGVMGFIGFFIFSGEQIRATFLVFRTLFACGLIGLGLTLWLEKPSEAVTVR
;
A
#
# COMPACT_ATOMS: atom_id res chain seq x y z
N MET A 1 37.69 -32.87 11.26
CA MET A 1 36.86 -32.63 10.06
C MET A 1 35.84 -31.57 10.45
N GLU A 2 36.19 -30.29 10.29
CA GLU A 2 35.31 -29.16 10.63
C GLU A 2 34.23 -29.02 9.56
N THR A 3 33.01 -29.42 9.91
CA THR A 3 31.81 -29.14 9.12
C THR A 3 31.46 -27.67 9.26
N THR A 4 32.00 -26.86 8.35
CA THR A 4 31.54 -25.48 8.12
C THR A 4 30.10 -25.53 7.59
N LEU A 5 29.14 -25.50 8.51
CA LEU A 5 27.73 -25.26 8.21
C LEU A 5 27.61 -23.89 7.52
N ARG A 6 27.58 -23.87 6.19
CA ARG A 6 27.22 -22.67 5.43
C ARG A 6 25.86 -22.19 5.94
N PRO A 7 25.72 -20.97 6.45
CA PRO A 7 24.42 -20.45 6.80
C PRO A 7 23.55 -20.50 5.54
N SER A 8 22.44 -21.22 5.63
CA SER A 8 21.38 -21.20 4.62
C SER A 8 21.10 -19.73 4.30
N LYS A 9 21.31 -19.34 3.05
CA LYS A 9 21.01 -17.99 2.55
C LYS A 9 19.49 -17.82 2.51
N SER A 10 18.87 -17.74 3.69
CA SER A 10 17.46 -17.37 3.78
C SER A 10 17.34 -15.94 3.25
N ILE A 11 16.41 -15.76 2.31
CA ILE A 11 16.11 -14.43 1.78
C ILE A 11 15.59 -13.60 2.97
N PRO A 12 16.18 -12.43 3.25
CA PRO A 12 15.80 -11.65 4.41
C PRO A 12 14.34 -11.19 4.27
N PHE A 13 13.61 -11.19 5.39
CA PHE A 13 12.16 -10.93 5.45
C PHE A 13 11.74 -9.62 4.78
N ASN A 14 12.62 -8.61 4.75
CA ASN A 14 12.39 -7.34 4.06
C ASN A 14 12.28 -7.50 2.54
N ARG A 15 13.04 -8.40 1.90
CA ARG A 15 12.91 -8.66 0.46
C ARG A 15 11.57 -9.32 0.16
N TRP A 16 11.21 -10.38 0.87
CA TRP A 16 9.88 -11.00 0.72
C TRP A 16 8.74 -10.00 0.94
N GLY A 17 8.84 -9.18 1.99
CA GLY A 17 7.88 -8.11 2.27
C GLY A 17 7.83 -7.03 1.18
N GLY A 18 8.99 -6.61 0.66
CA GLY A 18 9.08 -5.65 -0.44
C GLY A 18 8.44 -6.17 -1.73
N ALA A 19 8.70 -7.42 -2.10
CA ALA A 19 8.05 -8.06 -3.24
C ALA A 19 6.55 -8.17 -3.06
N ALA A 20 6.08 -8.65 -1.89
CA ALA A 20 4.66 -8.71 -1.58
C ALA A 20 4.01 -7.32 -1.68
N PHE A 21 4.67 -6.28 -1.18
CA PHE A 21 4.16 -4.92 -1.24
C PHE A 21 4.08 -4.40 -2.68
N MET A 22 5.12 -4.64 -3.49
CA MET A 22 5.13 -4.25 -4.90
C MET A 22 4.05 -4.99 -5.70
N ILE A 23 3.90 -6.31 -5.51
CA ILE A 23 2.89 -7.12 -6.20
C ILE A 23 1.49 -6.66 -5.83
N GLY A 24 1.21 -6.46 -4.53
CA GLY A 24 -0.10 -5.99 -4.08
C GLY A 24 -0.49 -4.64 -4.69
N ASN A 25 0.45 -3.68 -4.75
CA ASN A 25 0.20 -2.39 -5.39
C ASN A 25 0.18 -2.45 -6.92
N LEU A 26 0.90 -3.38 -7.54
CA LEU A 26 0.84 -3.61 -8.98
C LEU A 26 -0.53 -4.14 -9.40
N LEU A 27 -1.08 -5.09 -8.66
CA LEU A 27 -2.44 -5.59 -8.88
C LEU A 27 -3.48 -4.48 -8.73
N PHE A 28 -3.30 -3.62 -7.72
CA PHE A 28 -4.14 -2.42 -7.57
C PHE A 28 -3.99 -1.44 -8.75
N LEU A 29 -2.76 -1.20 -9.21
CA LEU A 29 -2.47 -0.31 -10.33
C LEU A 29 -3.09 -0.81 -11.64
N VAL A 30 -2.92 -2.09 -11.97
CA VAL A 30 -3.46 -2.68 -13.20
C VAL A 30 -4.99 -2.59 -13.22
N ASN A 31 -5.65 -2.87 -12.08
CA ASN A 31 -7.10 -2.67 -11.94
C ASN A 31 -7.52 -1.21 -12.20
N LYS A 32 -6.73 -0.23 -11.74
CA LYS A 32 -7.02 1.19 -12.01
C LYS A 32 -6.76 1.60 -13.45
N LEU A 33 -5.75 1.03 -14.10
CA LEU A 33 -5.48 1.27 -15.52
C LEU A 33 -6.58 0.68 -16.41
N ASP A 34 -7.12 -0.49 -16.05
CA ASP A 34 -8.29 -1.06 -16.73
C ASP A 34 -9.52 -0.13 -16.62
N GLU A 35 -9.80 0.35 -15.40
CA GLU A 35 -10.87 1.33 -15.15
C GLU A 35 -10.68 2.61 -15.99
N MET A 36 -9.45 3.10 -16.13
CA MET A 36 -9.14 4.24 -17.02
C MET A 36 -9.35 3.90 -18.50
N SER A 37 -8.91 2.73 -18.97
CA SER A 37 -9.08 2.31 -20.36
C SER A 37 -10.56 2.23 -20.74
N ARG A 38 -11.37 1.65 -19.86
CA ARG A 38 -12.82 1.54 -20.04
C ARG A 38 -13.53 2.89 -20.03
N LEU A 39 -13.24 3.74 -19.04
CA LEU A 39 -13.95 5.01 -18.85
C LEU A 39 -13.53 6.11 -19.82
N PHE A 40 -12.28 6.13 -20.31
CA PHE A 40 -11.73 7.25 -21.09
C PHE A 40 -11.26 6.89 -22.50
N LEU A 41 -10.85 5.65 -22.74
CA LEU A 41 -10.30 5.24 -24.05
C LEU A 41 -11.30 4.42 -24.87
N SER A 42 -12.45 4.05 -24.29
CA SER A 42 -13.48 3.19 -24.91
C SER A 42 -12.91 1.90 -25.51
N ARG A 43 -11.73 1.47 -25.02
CA ARG A 43 -11.06 0.25 -25.42
C ARG A 43 -11.20 -0.73 -24.26
N PRO A 44 -11.94 -1.84 -24.43
CA PRO A 44 -11.85 -2.94 -23.50
C PRO A 44 -10.42 -3.45 -23.56
N MET A 45 -9.67 -3.29 -22.47
CA MET A 45 -8.45 -4.05 -22.31
C MET A 45 -8.89 -5.50 -22.07
N ALA A 46 -8.11 -6.49 -22.54
CA ALA A 46 -8.40 -7.87 -22.18
C ALA A 46 -8.51 -7.93 -20.65
N ASP A 47 -9.56 -8.57 -20.16
CA ASP A 47 -10.02 -8.57 -18.77
C ASP A 47 -9.06 -9.42 -17.91
N VAL A 48 -7.78 -9.06 -17.88
CA VAL A 48 -6.72 -9.85 -17.24
C VAL A 48 -6.85 -9.79 -15.71
N ILE A 49 -7.48 -8.73 -15.19
CA ILE A 49 -7.74 -8.47 -13.76
C ILE A 49 -9.08 -7.72 -13.64
N SER A 50 -10.17 -8.32 -14.10
CA SER A 50 -11.51 -7.70 -14.18
C SER A 50 -12.15 -7.27 -12.86
N GLY A 51 -11.44 -7.40 -11.74
CA GLY A 51 -12.01 -7.35 -10.40
C GLY A 51 -12.98 -8.50 -10.12
N GLN A 52 -13.09 -9.50 -11.01
CA GLN A 52 -13.94 -10.68 -10.83
C GLN A 52 -13.17 -11.90 -10.31
N ASP A 53 -11.85 -11.98 -10.51
CA ASP A 53 -11.03 -13.06 -9.93
C ASP A 53 -10.81 -12.81 -8.43
N LEU A 54 -11.72 -13.38 -7.64
CA LEU A 54 -11.71 -13.32 -6.19
C LEU A 54 -10.37 -13.75 -5.58
N LEU A 55 -9.73 -14.79 -6.14
CA LEU A 55 -8.50 -15.33 -5.60
C LEU A 55 -7.34 -14.35 -5.81
N LEU A 56 -7.24 -13.77 -7.01
CA LEU A 56 -6.21 -12.77 -7.31
C LEU A 56 -6.36 -11.51 -6.43
N ILE A 57 -7.60 -11.12 -6.14
CA ILE A 57 -7.90 -9.98 -5.28
C ILE A 57 -7.51 -10.26 -3.84
N LEU A 58 -7.93 -11.41 -3.28
CA LEU A 58 -7.55 -11.81 -1.92
C LEU A 58 -6.03 -11.96 -1.79
N ALA A 59 -5.36 -12.54 -2.79
CA ALA A 59 -3.91 -12.61 -2.84
C ALA A 59 -3.27 -11.22 -2.86
N GLY A 60 -3.81 -10.28 -3.63
CA GLY A 60 -3.35 -8.89 -3.66
C GLY A 60 -3.49 -8.18 -2.31
N GLN A 61 -4.62 -8.33 -1.63
CA GLN A 61 -4.85 -7.73 -0.31
C GLN A 61 -3.97 -8.36 0.77
N ALA A 62 -3.82 -9.69 0.75
CA ALA A 62 -2.88 -10.39 1.64
C ALA A 62 -1.44 -9.92 1.41
N ALA A 63 -1.02 -9.76 0.14
CA ALA A 63 0.29 -9.26 -0.22
C ALA A 63 0.52 -7.81 0.28
N LEU A 64 -0.50 -6.94 0.19
CA LEU A 64 -0.45 -5.59 0.77
C LEU A 64 -0.28 -5.63 2.30
N ILE A 65 -1.07 -6.45 3.00
CA ILE A 65 -0.97 -6.58 4.47
C ILE A 65 0.43 -7.05 4.87
N ILE A 66 0.97 -8.08 4.22
CA ILE A 66 2.34 -8.58 4.46
C ILE A 66 3.36 -7.47 4.19
N GLY A 67 3.18 -6.73 3.10
CA GLY A 67 4.02 -5.59 2.74
C GLY A 67 4.07 -4.51 3.81
N TYR A 68 2.91 -4.06 4.30
CA TYR A 68 2.81 -3.07 5.39
C TYR A 68 3.40 -3.58 6.71
N LEU A 69 3.18 -4.85 7.06
CA LEU A 69 3.78 -5.45 8.25
C LEU A 69 5.31 -5.49 8.17
N ALA A 70 5.85 -5.87 7.00
CA ALA A 70 7.29 -5.88 6.77
C ALA A 70 7.89 -4.48 6.79
N TYR A 71 7.21 -3.51 6.17
CA TYR A 71 7.61 -2.10 6.20
C TYR A 71 7.66 -1.55 7.63
N PHE A 72 6.59 -1.79 8.42
CA PHE A 72 6.56 -1.39 9.83
C PHE A 72 7.70 -2.03 10.62
N ARG A 73 7.87 -3.35 10.52
CA ARG A 73 8.89 -4.09 11.29
C ARG A 73 10.30 -3.60 11.02
N LEU A 74 10.60 -3.24 9.77
CA LEU A 74 11.92 -2.76 9.39
C LEU A 74 12.18 -1.32 9.89
N TYR A 75 11.25 -0.40 9.62
CA TYR A 75 11.50 1.02 9.86
C TYR A 75 11.13 1.48 11.27
N ALA A 76 10.23 0.79 11.99
CA ALA A 76 9.83 1.19 13.35
C ALA A 76 10.98 1.13 14.36
N ARG A 77 12.01 0.32 14.10
CA ARG A 77 13.23 0.23 14.93
C ARG A 77 14.23 1.36 14.66
N ARG A 78 14.09 2.06 13.54
CA ARG A 78 15.04 3.09 13.06
C ARG A 78 14.61 4.51 13.37
N VAL A 79 13.45 4.68 14.01
CA VAL A 79 12.84 5.99 14.23
C VAL A 79 12.48 6.19 15.69
N GLY A 80 12.51 7.46 16.12
CA GLY A 80 12.04 7.86 17.44
C GLY A 80 10.53 7.66 17.61
N TRP A 81 10.00 8.08 18.77
CA TRP A 81 8.57 7.96 19.09
C TRP A 81 7.66 8.52 17.98
N MET A 82 7.93 9.75 17.52
CA MET A 82 7.09 10.41 16.50
C MET A 82 7.08 9.65 15.17
N GLY A 83 8.23 9.12 14.74
CA GLY A 83 8.31 8.29 13.55
C GLY A 83 7.57 6.96 13.70
N ARG A 84 7.56 6.37 14.90
CA ARG A 84 6.78 5.15 15.18
C ARG A 84 5.28 5.42 15.08
N ILE A 85 4.80 6.57 15.54
CA ILE A 85 3.39 6.97 15.34
C ILE A 85 3.08 7.11 13.85
N ALA A 86 3.90 7.86 13.12
CA ALA A 86 3.70 8.07 11.68
C ALA A 86 3.68 6.73 10.91
N LEU A 87 4.57 5.79 11.26
CA LEU A 87 4.59 4.45 10.70
C LEU A 87 3.37 3.60 11.10
N ARG A 88 2.84 3.75 12.32
CA ARG A 88 1.58 3.09 12.73
C ARG A 88 0.39 3.62 11.94
N LEU A 89 0.33 4.93 11.70
CA LEU A 89 -0.71 5.54 10.87
C LEU A 89 -0.61 5.06 9.42
N LEU A 90 0.60 5.07 8.85
CA LEU A 90 0.90 4.59 7.51
C LEU A 90 0.49 3.12 7.33
N CYS A 91 1.08 2.23 8.13
CA CYS A 91 0.91 0.79 7.96
C CYS A 91 -0.46 0.32 8.46
N GLY A 92 -0.92 0.86 9.58
CA GLY A 92 -2.25 0.57 10.12
C GLY A 92 -3.35 1.06 9.19
N GLY A 93 -3.23 2.27 8.65
CA GLY A 93 -4.16 2.81 7.64
C GLY A 93 -4.16 1.96 6.37
N GLY A 94 -2.99 1.56 5.88
CA GLY A 94 -2.86 0.67 4.72
C GLY A 94 -3.49 -0.71 4.92
N ILE A 95 -3.31 -1.32 6.09
CA ILE A 95 -3.94 -2.60 6.45
C ILE A 95 -5.46 -2.45 6.57
N LEU A 96 -5.91 -1.38 7.24
CA LEU A 96 -7.33 -1.08 7.38
C LEU A 96 -7.99 -0.87 6.01
N LEU A 97 -7.31 -0.16 5.12
CA LEU A 97 -7.73 0.07 3.74
C LEU A 97 -7.81 -1.24 2.96
N ALA A 98 -6.82 -2.13 3.09
CA ALA A 98 -6.83 -3.44 2.43
C ALA A 98 -8.01 -4.31 2.89
N ILE A 99 -8.26 -4.36 4.21
CA ILE A 99 -9.40 -5.10 4.79
C ILE A 99 -10.73 -4.49 4.34
N GLY A 100 -10.87 -3.17 4.44
CA GLY A 100 -12.08 -2.46 4.01
C GLY A 100 -12.37 -2.69 2.53
N HIS A 101 -11.35 -2.66 1.66
CA HIS A 101 -11.55 -2.88 0.23
C HIS A 101 -12.05 -4.29 -0.11
N VAL A 102 -11.66 -5.33 0.64
CA VAL A 102 -12.21 -6.70 0.44
C VAL A 102 -13.74 -6.69 0.52
N THR A 103 -14.30 -5.84 1.38
CA THR A 103 -15.75 -5.81 1.64
C THR A 103 -16.58 -5.06 0.59
N PHE A 104 -15.93 -4.31 -0.33
CA PHE A 104 -16.60 -3.53 -1.40
C PHE A 104 -16.52 -4.14 -2.79
N LEU A 105 -15.90 -5.31 -2.94
CA LEU A 105 -15.75 -5.92 -4.25
C LEU A 105 -17.09 -6.40 -4.79
N SER A 106 -17.44 -5.91 -5.97
CA SER A 106 -18.65 -6.27 -6.73
C SER A 106 -18.80 -7.77 -6.93
N GLY A 107 -17.70 -8.51 -7.13
CA GLY A 107 -17.71 -9.98 -7.23
C GLY A 107 -17.92 -10.69 -5.89
N LEU A 108 -17.60 -10.06 -4.77
CA LEU A 108 -17.96 -10.56 -3.44
C LEU A 108 -19.37 -10.16 -3.06
N ALA A 109 -19.98 -9.12 -3.63
CA ALA A 109 -21.32 -8.67 -3.24
C ALA A 109 -22.40 -9.77 -3.38
N GLU A 110 -22.22 -10.73 -4.31
CA GLU A 110 -23.06 -11.93 -4.42
C GLU A 110 -22.80 -12.97 -3.30
N TYR A 111 -21.62 -12.96 -2.70
CA TYR A 111 -21.18 -13.85 -1.61
C TYR A 111 -21.11 -13.16 -0.24
N VAL A 112 -21.27 -11.84 -0.18
CA VAL A 112 -21.37 -11.08 1.06
C VAL A 112 -22.70 -11.49 1.66
N PRO A 113 -22.71 -12.12 2.85
CA PRO A 113 -23.95 -12.52 3.49
C PRO A 113 -24.89 -11.32 3.57
N ALA A 114 -26.18 -11.49 3.26
CA ALA A 114 -27.18 -10.43 3.37
C ALA A 114 -27.20 -9.76 4.77
N ALA A 115 -26.66 -10.45 5.78
CA ALA A 115 -26.41 -9.94 7.13
C ALA A 115 -25.39 -8.79 7.21
N ILE A 116 -24.49 -8.64 6.23
CA ILE A 116 -23.43 -7.61 6.21
C ILE A 116 -23.83 -6.38 5.37
N LEU A 117 -24.75 -6.53 4.41
CA LEU A 117 -25.31 -5.42 3.62
C LEU A 117 -25.77 -4.20 4.46
N PRO A 118 -26.48 -4.36 5.60
CA PRO A 118 -26.87 -3.21 6.42
C PRO A 118 -25.68 -2.48 7.05
N TYR A 119 -24.48 -3.06 7.04
CA TYR A 119 -23.26 -2.45 7.54
C TYR A 119 -22.35 -1.88 6.45
N ALA A 120 -22.79 -1.84 5.18
CA ALA A 120 -22.01 -1.32 4.06
C ALA A 120 -21.53 0.11 4.31
N GLU A 121 -22.34 0.97 4.93
CA GLU A 121 -21.94 2.33 5.28
C GLU A 121 -20.79 2.37 6.29
N TYR A 122 -20.81 1.50 7.31
CA TYR A 122 -19.72 1.40 8.29
C TYR A 122 -18.42 0.87 7.66
N LEU A 123 -18.53 -0.05 6.73
CA LEU A 123 -17.39 -0.54 5.95
C LEU A 123 -16.82 0.58 5.08
N PHE A 124 -17.67 1.45 4.52
CA PHE A 124 -17.22 2.57 3.70
C PHE A 124 -16.47 3.58 4.57
N ILE A 125 -16.99 3.85 5.77
CA ILE A 125 -16.31 4.66 6.79
C ILE A 125 -14.95 4.03 7.16
N LEU A 126 -14.86 2.70 7.23
CA LEU A 126 -13.60 1.99 7.49
C LEU A 126 -12.57 2.24 6.39
N VAL A 127 -12.97 2.18 5.13
CA VAL A 127 -12.13 2.51 3.97
C VAL A 127 -11.68 3.96 4.01
N LEU A 128 -12.61 4.90 4.26
CA LEU A 128 -12.31 6.33 4.36
C LEU A 128 -11.32 6.60 5.50
N LEU A 129 -11.53 5.99 6.67
CA LEU A 129 -10.64 6.10 7.82
C LEU A 129 -9.26 5.50 7.51
N GLY A 130 -9.21 4.32 6.89
CA GLY A 130 -7.95 3.69 6.47
C GLY A 130 -7.15 4.59 5.52
N LEU A 131 -7.83 5.20 4.55
CA LEU A 131 -7.23 6.14 3.60
C LEU A 131 -6.72 7.42 4.29
N LEU A 132 -7.50 8.00 5.21
CA LEU A 132 -7.10 9.17 5.99
C LEU A 132 -5.84 8.89 6.83
N LEU A 133 -5.83 7.75 7.53
CA LEU A 133 -4.68 7.31 8.34
C LEU A 133 -3.45 7.05 7.46
N LEU A 134 -3.63 6.39 6.31
CA LEU A 134 -2.56 6.11 5.36
C LEU A 134 -1.92 7.39 4.83
N ILE A 135 -2.72 8.34 4.34
CA ILE A 135 -2.24 9.61 3.78
C ILE A 135 -1.58 10.46 4.87
N SER A 136 -2.20 10.57 6.05
CA SER A 136 -1.63 11.30 7.17
C SER A 136 -0.29 10.69 7.61
N GLY A 137 -0.22 9.35 7.65
CA GLY A 137 0.99 8.60 7.93
C GLY A 137 2.08 8.81 6.88
N LEU A 138 1.74 8.80 5.58
CA LEU A 138 2.67 9.07 4.47
C LEU A 138 3.27 10.47 4.55
N ILE A 139 2.42 11.49 4.72
CA ILE A 139 2.85 12.89 4.79
C ILE A 139 3.73 13.08 6.02
N TRP A 140 3.28 12.64 7.20
CA TRP A 140 4.04 12.82 8.43
C TRP A 140 5.35 12.04 8.41
N PHE A 141 5.34 10.77 8.00
CA PHE A 141 6.56 9.97 7.86
C PHE A 141 7.48 10.57 6.80
N GLY A 142 6.95 11.10 5.70
CA GLY A 142 7.71 11.79 4.65
C GLY A 142 8.42 13.04 5.18
N ILE A 143 7.71 13.90 5.92
CA ILE A 143 8.32 15.08 6.56
C ILE A 143 9.43 14.66 7.53
N LEU A 144 9.19 13.63 8.35
CA LEU A 144 10.20 13.12 9.27
C LEU A 144 11.40 12.54 8.52
N ASN A 145 11.17 11.82 7.43
CA ASN A 145 12.21 11.18 6.62
C ASN A 145 13.09 12.19 5.86
N LEU A 146 12.54 13.35 5.52
CA LEU A 146 13.32 14.47 4.97
C LEU A 146 14.23 15.10 6.02
N ARG A 147 13.80 15.12 7.29
CA ARG A 147 14.57 15.68 8.42
C ARG A 147 15.58 14.70 8.99
N GLN A 148 15.20 13.43 9.10
CA GLN A 148 15.99 12.33 9.63
C GLN A 148 16.03 11.26 8.56
N GLN A 149 17.20 10.96 8.01
CA GLN A 149 17.33 10.08 6.85
C GLN A 149 17.08 8.62 7.26
N VAL A 150 15.81 8.20 7.27
CA VAL A 150 15.38 6.84 7.63
C VAL A 150 15.44 5.91 6.41
N LEU A 151 14.96 6.40 5.27
CA LEU A 151 15.08 5.74 3.97
C LEU A 151 16.42 6.09 3.34
N SER A 152 17.16 5.05 2.97
CA SER A 152 18.45 5.17 2.29
C SER A 152 18.31 5.81 0.90
N HIS A 153 17.26 5.43 0.17
CA HIS A 153 16.94 5.90 -1.17
C HIS A 153 15.57 6.57 -1.21
N TRP A 154 15.40 7.52 -2.13
CA TRP A 154 14.10 8.15 -2.42
C TRP A 154 13.42 8.80 -1.21
N ARG A 155 14.15 9.69 -0.53
CA ARG A 155 13.74 10.29 0.75
C ARG A 155 12.41 11.05 0.68
N TRP A 156 12.14 11.67 -0.45
CA TRP A 156 10.93 12.45 -0.69
C TRP A 156 9.73 11.58 -1.06
N LEU A 157 9.93 10.30 -1.37
CA LEU A 157 8.89 9.44 -1.92
C LEU A 157 7.67 9.30 -1.00
N PRO A 158 7.79 9.01 0.31
CA PRO A 158 6.61 8.91 1.17
C PRO A 158 5.79 10.20 1.18
N LEU A 159 6.47 11.36 1.18
CA LEU A 159 5.81 12.66 1.15
C LEU A 159 5.07 12.89 -0.18
N ALA A 160 5.75 12.67 -1.31
CA ALA A 160 5.14 12.84 -2.62
C ALA A 160 3.95 11.91 -2.81
N THR A 161 4.07 10.63 -2.41
CA THR A 161 2.96 9.67 -2.42
C THR A 161 1.81 10.18 -1.56
N GLY A 162 2.08 10.64 -0.32
CA GLY A 162 1.05 11.19 0.56
C GLY A 162 0.32 12.40 -0.03
N VAL A 163 1.06 13.35 -0.60
CA VAL A 163 0.49 14.56 -1.24
C VAL A 163 -0.32 14.21 -2.49
N MET A 164 0.17 13.32 -3.34
CA MET A 164 -0.57 12.84 -4.52
C MET A 164 -1.87 12.14 -4.11
N GLY A 165 -1.84 11.33 -3.05
CA GLY A 165 -3.02 10.72 -2.46
C GLY A 165 -3.99 11.78 -1.95
N PHE A 166 -3.52 12.75 -1.17
CA PHE A 166 -4.36 13.82 -0.65
C PHE A 166 -5.08 14.60 -1.77
N ILE A 167 -4.33 15.02 -2.80
CA ILE A 167 -4.87 15.74 -3.95
C ILE A 167 -5.88 14.86 -4.70
N GLY A 168 -5.52 13.61 -4.97
CA GLY A 168 -6.36 12.67 -5.70
C GLY A 168 -7.67 12.37 -4.99
N PHE A 169 -7.64 12.10 -3.68
CA PHE A 169 -8.82 11.63 -2.96
C PHE A 169 -9.69 12.73 -2.35
N PHE A 170 -9.12 13.87 -1.95
CA PHE A 170 -9.88 14.91 -1.23
C PHE A 170 -10.14 16.16 -2.08
N ILE A 171 -9.19 16.59 -2.90
CA ILE A 171 -9.33 17.83 -3.70
C ILE A 171 -10.15 17.58 -4.97
N PHE A 172 -9.91 16.45 -5.66
CA PHE A 172 -10.59 16.12 -6.91
C PHE A 172 -11.76 15.14 -6.76
N SER A 173 -12.44 15.13 -5.60
CA SER A 173 -13.63 14.29 -5.37
C SER A 173 -14.91 14.97 -5.91
N GLY A 174 -15.73 14.23 -6.68
CA GLY A 174 -17.00 14.73 -7.26
C GLY A 174 -17.55 13.89 -8.42
N GLU A 175 -18.81 14.12 -8.79
CA GLU A 175 -19.59 13.33 -9.80
C GLU A 175 -18.99 13.32 -11.22
N GLN A 176 -18.13 14.29 -11.55
CA GLN A 176 -17.34 14.22 -12.78
C GLN A 176 -16.04 13.47 -12.47
N ILE A 177 -16.00 12.17 -12.76
CA ILE A 177 -14.76 11.39 -12.81
C ILE A 177 -13.85 12.05 -13.86
N ARG A 178 -13.07 13.05 -13.45
CA ARG A 178 -12.11 13.75 -14.32
C ARG A 178 -10.88 12.86 -14.44
N ALA A 179 -10.32 12.76 -15.64
CA ALA A 179 -9.08 11.99 -15.88
C ALA A 179 -7.96 12.36 -14.87
N THR A 180 -7.95 13.60 -14.39
CA THR A 180 -7.04 14.08 -13.33
C THR A 180 -7.17 13.28 -12.02
N PHE A 181 -8.38 12.98 -11.54
CA PHE A 181 -8.61 12.16 -10.35
C PHE A 181 -7.95 10.78 -10.47
N LEU A 182 -8.14 10.12 -11.60
CA LEU A 182 -7.55 8.80 -11.87
C LEU A 182 -6.04 8.85 -12.04
N VAL A 183 -5.51 9.91 -12.67
CA VAL A 183 -4.05 10.13 -12.77
C VAL A 183 -3.42 10.23 -11.39
N PHE A 184 -3.99 11.03 -10.47
CA PHE A 184 -3.45 11.14 -9.11
C PHE A 184 -3.53 9.83 -8.33
N ARG A 185 -4.61 9.04 -8.49
CA ARG A 185 -4.71 7.71 -7.87
C ARG A 185 -3.71 6.71 -8.45
N THR A 186 -3.43 6.80 -9.74
CA THR A 186 -2.42 5.98 -10.42
C THR A 186 -1.03 6.35 -9.92
N LEU A 187 -0.71 7.65 -9.85
CA LEU A 187 0.56 8.14 -9.30
C LEU A 187 0.73 7.76 -7.82
N PHE A 188 -0.34 7.81 -7.03
CA PHE A 188 -0.37 7.32 -5.66
C PHE A 188 0.01 5.83 -5.59
N ALA A 189 -0.59 4.98 -6.43
CA ALA A 189 -0.26 3.56 -6.50
C ALA A 189 1.21 3.33 -6.91
N CYS A 190 1.71 4.05 -7.91
CA CYS A 190 3.12 4.02 -8.32
C CYS A 190 4.04 4.42 -7.17
N GLY A 191 3.66 5.43 -6.39
CA GLY A 191 4.37 5.85 -5.19
C GLY A 191 4.47 4.75 -4.13
N LEU A 192 3.38 3.99 -3.91
CA LEU A 192 3.37 2.84 -3.00
C LEU A 192 4.23 1.67 -3.53
N ILE A 193 4.21 1.40 -4.84
CA ILE A 193 5.15 0.44 -5.48
C ILE A 193 6.59 0.87 -5.20
N GLY A 194 6.89 2.16 -5.37
CA GLY A 194 8.22 2.69 -5.09
C GLY A 194 8.63 2.50 -3.63
N LEU A 195 7.72 2.63 -2.67
CA LEU A 195 7.99 2.31 -1.27
C LEU A 195 8.25 0.81 -1.06
N GLY A 196 7.52 -0.06 -1.75
CA GLY A 196 7.84 -1.49 -1.82
C GLY A 196 9.23 -1.77 -2.36
N LEU A 197 9.67 -1.02 -3.39
CA LEU A 197 11.02 -1.13 -3.92
C LEU A 197 12.07 -0.65 -2.92
N THR A 198 11.83 0.44 -2.18
CA THR A 198 12.75 0.86 -1.10
C THR A 198 12.92 -0.23 -0.06
N LEU A 199 11.85 -0.94 0.30
CA LEU A 199 11.88 -2.06 1.24
C LEU A 199 12.68 -3.25 0.68
N TRP A 200 12.56 -3.53 -0.63
CA TRP A 200 13.30 -4.58 -1.33
C TRP A 200 14.80 -4.30 -1.44
N LEU A 201 15.16 -3.07 -1.79
CA LEU A 201 16.54 -2.64 -2.00
C LEU A 201 17.30 -2.37 -0.70
N GLU A 202 16.58 -2.26 0.43
CA GLU A 202 17.19 -1.99 1.72
C GLU A 202 18.15 -3.13 2.11
N LYS A 203 19.42 -2.78 2.36
CA LYS A 203 20.41 -3.74 2.86
C LYS A 203 19.97 -4.23 4.26
N PRO A 204 20.20 -5.50 4.61
CA PRO A 204 20.03 -5.94 5.99
C PRO A 204 20.99 -5.12 6.84
N SER A 205 20.46 -4.14 7.59
CA SER A 205 21.28 -3.40 8.55
C SER A 205 21.56 -4.36 9.70
N GLU A 206 22.82 -4.72 9.89
CA GLU A 206 23.28 -5.19 11.19
C GLU A 206 22.74 -4.21 12.23
N ALA A 207 22.08 -4.75 13.25
CA ALA A 207 21.46 -3.95 14.28
C ALA A 207 22.54 -3.05 14.89
N VAL A 208 22.53 -1.76 14.56
CA VAL A 208 23.27 -0.78 15.34
C VAL A 208 22.55 -0.75 16.68
N THR A 209 23.10 -1.49 17.64
CA THR A 209 22.79 -1.35 19.05
C THR A 209 23.01 0.10 19.42
N VAL A 210 21.94 0.88 19.44
CA VAL A 210 21.93 2.17 20.10
C VAL A 210 22.05 1.85 21.59
N ARG A 211 23.25 2.08 22.13
CA ARG A 211 23.45 2.23 23.59
C ARG A 211 22.87 3.55 24.04
#